data_AF-A0A9W9XQL3-F1
#
_entry.id   AF-A0A9W9XQL3-F1
#
_cell.length_a   1.000
_cell.length_b   1.000
_cell.length_c   1.000
_cell.angle_alpha   90.00
_cell.angle_beta   90.00
_cell.angle_gamma   90.00
#
_symmetry.space_group_name_H-M   'P 1'
#
loop_
_entity.id
_entity.type
_entity.pdbx_description
1 polymer ?
#
loop_
_entity_poly.entity_id
_entity_poly.type
_entity_poly.pdbx_seq_one_letter_code
_entity_poly.pdbx_strand_id
1 'polypeptide(L)'
;MSSRDNQNEVSFGDSETTRDSTSIHETTESPEENVDSYPSHSKHNHGWRHLVRNFTPAWFSVIMGTGITSILLNTLPYNGRWLYWISVVIFCLNVLLFVIFLAITILRYTLYPKAFYLMVTHPTQSLFLGTFPMGLATIINMVCYVCVPAWGDWAAYFAWALWMVDVIISVMTCFGIPFIIMTRSAHVELQTMGAAWLLPIVACVVAAASGGIVADLLPNPQYALGTIIVSYFLWGVGVPLAMMVIVIYLLRLMLCKLPPKAVIVSTFLPLGPLGQGGYG
;
A
#
# COMPACT_ATOMS: atom_id res chain seq x y z
N MET A 1 -15.40 66.52 -31.66
CA MET A 1 -14.32 67.52 -31.85
C MET A 1 -14.67 68.67 -30.90
N SER A 2 -14.07 68.86 -29.72
CA SER A 2 -12.77 68.47 -29.17
C SER A 2 -12.88 68.39 -27.63
N SER A 3 -12.14 67.44 -27.07
CA SER A 3 -11.84 67.23 -25.64
C SER A 3 -11.11 68.40 -25.00
N ARG A 4 -11.12 68.46 -23.65
CA ARG A 4 -9.94 68.77 -22.83
C ARG A 4 -10.05 68.20 -21.40
N ASP A 5 -8.90 67.78 -20.91
CA ASP A 5 -8.57 66.86 -19.83
C ASP A 5 -8.40 67.49 -18.42
N ASN A 6 -8.70 66.67 -17.39
CA ASN A 6 -7.88 66.32 -16.21
C ASN A 6 -7.51 67.36 -15.11
N GLN A 7 -7.92 67.11 -13.84
CA GLN A 7 -7.00 66.90 -12.69
C GLN A 7 -7.71 66.54 -11.35
N ASN A 8 -7.00 65.71 -10.58
CA ASN A 8 -7.29 65.12 -9.27
C ASN A 8 -7.54 66.10 -8.10
N GLU A 9 -8.34 65.67 -7.12
CA GLU A 9 -8.14 66.01 -5.70
C GLU A 9 -8.63 64.86 -4.78
N VAL A 10 -7.82 64.54 -3.76
CA VAL A 10 -8.02 63.49 -2.74
C VAL A 10 -7.98 64.15 -1.37
N SER A 11 -8.95 63.86 -0.49
CA SER A 11 -8.88 63.90 1.00
C SER A 11 -10.30 63.75 1.58
N PHE A 12 -10.59 63.25 2.78
CA PHE A 12 -10.02 62.36 3.81
C PHE A 12 -11.04 62.43 4.97
N GLY A 13 -11.29 61.33 5.70
CA GLY A 13 -11.79 61.40 7.09
C GLY A 13 -13.18 60.81 7.34
N ASP A 14 -13.18 59.55 7.76
CA ASP A 14 -14.33 58.80 8.27
C ASP A 14 -14.71 59.19 9.72
N SER A 15 -16.01 59.07 9.93
CA SER A 15 -16.89 59.40 11.07
C SER A 15 -16.54 58.81 12.45
N GLU A 16 -16.77 59.63 13.48
CA GLU A 16 -17.15 59.24 14.87
C GLU A 16 -18.35 58.26 14.84
N THR A 17 -18.55 57.29 15.75
CA THR A 17 -19.02 57.50 17.13
C THR A 17 -19.16 56.15 17.86
N THR A 18 -18.81 56.17 19.15
CA THR A 18 -18.82 55.13 20.20
C THR A 18 -20.24 54.72 20.69
N ARG A 19 -20.31 53.58 21.41
CA ARG A 19 -21.35 53.07 22.36
C ARG A 19 -22.35 52.07 21.74
N ASP A 20 -22.90 51.04 22.40
CA ASP A 20 -22.83 50.48 23.76
C ASP A 20 -23.30 49.02 23.71
N SER A 21 -23.19 48.33 24.83
CA SER A 21 -23.45 46.90 25.07
C SER A 21 -24.93 46.55 25.27
N THR A 22 -25.26 45.26 25.13
CA THR A 22 -26.27 44.47 25.92
C THR A 22 -27.59 44.04 25.23
N SER A 23 -27.65 42.72 24.98
CA SER A 23 -28.81 41.78 24.98
C SER A 23 -30.14 42.12 24.30
N ILE A 24 -30.50 41.33 23.29
CA ILE A 24 -31.88 40.86 23.09
C ILE A 24 -31.84 39.35 22.84
N HIS A 25 -32.47 38.61 23.75
CA HIS A 25 -32.85 37.21 23.61
C HIS A 25 -34.28 37.24 23.06
N GLU A 26 -34.49 36.78 21.82
CA GLU A 26 -35.84 36.53 21.29
C GLU A 26 -35.85 35.19 20.56
N THR A 27 -36.64 34.28 21.11
CA THR A 27 -37.00 32.96 20.61
C THR A 27 -37.70 33.07 19.25
N THR A 28 -37.25 32.31 18.27
CA THR A 28 -38.08 31.93 17.12
C THR A 28 -37.82 30.47 16.78
N GLU A 29 -38.93 29.78 16.58
CA GLU A 29 -39.12 28.34 16.50
C GLU A 29 -38.33 27.66 15.38
N SER A 30 -37.91 26.42 15.63
CA SER A 30 -37.43 25.47 14.62
C SER A 30 -38.53 25.08 13.64
N PRO A 31 -38.17 24.85 12.38
CA PRO A 31 -38.50 23.55 11.80
C PRO A 31 -37.23 22.80 11.42
N GLU A 32 -37.13 21.59 11.97
CA GLU A 32 -36.19 20.55 11.58
C GLU A 32 -36.25 20.34 10.05
N GLU A 33 -35.20 20.74 9.35
CA GLU A 33 -35.10 20.52 7.92
C GLU A 33 -34.65 19.06 7.69
N ASN A 34 -35.63 18.31 7.17
CA ASN A 34 -35.63 16.89 6.92
C ASN A 34 -34.33 16.38 6.30
N VAL A 35 -33.72 15.44 7.03
CA VAL A 35 -32.83 14.42 6.48
C VAL A 35 -33.61 13.69 5.40
N ASP A 36 -33.38 14.04 4.13
CA ASP A 36 -33.92 13.30 3.00
C ASP A 36 -33.39 11.86 3.05
N SER A 37 -34.26 11.03 3.59
CA SER A 37 -34.28 9.59 3.59
C SER A 37 -34.12 9.07 2.16
N TYR A 38 -32.90 8.65 1.81
CA TYR A 38 -32.72 7.72 0.70
C TYR A 38 -33.43 6.41 1.06
N PRO A 39 -34.35 5.90 0.22
CA PRO A 39 -35.17 4.77 0.56
C PRO A 39 -34.30 3.50 0.63
N SER A 40 -34.24 2.94 1.83
CA SER A 40 -33.92 1.53 2.04
C SER A 40 -34.94 0.70 1.28
N HIS A 41 -34.54 0.03 0.20
CA HIS A 41 -34.95 -1.34 -0.10
C HIS A 41 -34.16 -1.92 -1.29
N SER A 42 -33.13 -2.71 -0.99
CA SER A 42 -32.95 -3.99 -1.67
C SER A 42 -32.74 -5.07 -0.61
N LYS A 43 -33.87 -5.57 -0.12
CA LYS A 43 -34.00 -6.79 0.70
C LYS A 43 -33.65 -8.00 -0.19
N HIS A 44 -32.36 -8.24 -0.39
CA HIS A 44 -31.73 -9.55 -0.63
C HIS A 44 -30.26 -9.32 -1.02
N ASN A 45 -29.32 -9.64 -0.13
CA ASN A 45 -28.06 -10.31 -0.50
C ASN A 45 -27.24 -10.62 0.75
N HIS A 46 -27.32 -11.89 1.16
CA HIS A 46 -26.52 -12.51 2.21
C HIS A 46 -25.02 -12.12 2.18
N GLY A 47 -24.43 -12.11 3.38
CA GLY A 47 -23.15 -11.53 3.79
C GLY A 47 -21.87 -11.86 3.02
N TRP A 48 -21.94 -12.64 1.93
CA TRP A 48 -20.81 -12.92 1.05
C TRP A 48 -20.67 -11.88 -0.06
N ARG A 49 -21.77 -11.41 -0.65
CA ARG A 49 -21.72 -10.39 -1.73
C ARG A 49 -21.34 -9.01 -1.22
N HIS A 50 -21.71 -8.66 0.01
CA HIS A 50 -21.28 -7.42 0.66
C HIS A 50 -19.81 -7.49 1.06
N LEU A 51 -19.34 -8.62 1.61
CA LEU A 51 -17.93 -8.84 1.91
C LEU A 51 -17.07 -8.75 0.64
N VAL A 52 -17.46 -9.42 -0.45
CA VAL A 52 -16.77 -9.36 -1.76
C VAL A 52 -16.79 -7.94 -2.36
N ARG A 53 -17.86 -7.16 -2.13
CA ARG A 53 -17.98 -5.77 -2.63
C ARG A 53 -17.16 -4.78 -1.80
N ASN A 54 -17.04 -4.97 -0.49
CA ASN A 54 -16.20 -4.18 0.42
C ASN A 54 -14.77 -4.72 0.58
N PHE A 55 -14.39 -5.78 -0.15
CA PHE A 55 -13.07 -6.38 -0.03
C PHE A 55 -11.99 -5.50 -0.68
N THR A 56 -11.51 -4.49 0.05
CA THR A 56 -10.44 -3.60 -0.42
C THR A 56 -9.10 -4.35 -0.45
N PRO A 57 -8.20 -4.11 -1.41
CA PRO A 57 -6.88 -4.74 -1.47
C PRO A 57 -6.03 -4.50 -0.21
N ALA A 58 -6.39 -3.50 0.61
CA ALA A 58 -5.81 -3.27 1.92
C ALA A 58 -5.83 -4.51 2.83
N TRP A 59 -6.77 -5.46 2.66
CA TRP A 59 -6.77 -6.71 3.45
C TRP A 59 -5.53 -7.58 3.21
N PHE A 60 -4.84 -7.46 2.07
CA PHE A 60 -3.55 -8.13 1.84
C PHE A 60 -2.44 -7.63 2.77
N SER A 61 -2.59 -6.45 3.38
CA SER A 61 -1.66 -5.99 4.43
C SER A 61 -1.67 -6.89 5.67
N VAL A 62 -2.81 -7.56 5.96
CA VAL A 62 -2.90 -8.52 7.07
C VAL A 62 -2.02 -9.73 6.79
N ILE A 63 -2.05 -10.26 5.56
CA ILE A 63 -1.19 -11.38 5.12
C ILE A 63 0.28 -10.98 5.20
N MET A 64 0.63 -9.78 4.71
CA MET A 64 2.00 -9.28 4.81
C MET A 64 2.48 -9.22 6.27
N GLY A 65 1.64 -8.70 7.18
CA GLY A 65 1.97 -8.62 8.61
C GLY A 65 2.04 -9.98 9.30
N THR A 66 1.11 -10.89 9.02
CA THR A 66 1.13 -12.25 9.56
C THR A 66 2.33 -13.03 9.03
N GLY A 67 2.67 -12.87 7.74
CA GLY A 67 3.84 -13.47 7.10
C GLY A 67 5.15 -13.01 7.72
N ILE A 68 5.36 -11.69 7.88
CA ILE A 68 6.59 -11.17 8.52
C ILE A 68 6.70 -11.63 9.98
N THR A 69 5.59 -11.69 10.71
CA THR A 69 5.55 -12.18 12.09
C THR A 69 5.99 -13.64 12.16
N SER A 70 5.53 -14.47 11.21
CA SER A 70 5.92 -15.86 11.07
C SER A 70 7.43 -16.02 10.82
N ILE A 71 7.99 -15.23 9.90
CA ILE A 71 9.41 -15.25 9.54
C ILE A 71 10.29 -14.83 10.74
N LEU A 72 9.91 -13.76 11.44
CA LEU A 72 10.62 -13.29 12.62
C LEU A 72 10.63 -14.35 13.73
N LEU A 73 9.48 -14.98 13.98
CA LEU A 73 9.39 -16.08 14.96
C LEU A 73 10.28 -17.28 14.59
N ASN A 74 10.51 -17.53 13.29
CA ASN A 74 11.37 -18.61 12.83
C ASN A 74 12.87 -18.28 12.94
N THR A 75 13.22 -17.02 12.67
CA THR A 75 14.62 -16.53 12.62
C THR A 75 15.15 -16.06 13.97
N LEU A 76 14.31 -15.97 15.00
CA LEU A 76 14.73 -15.61 16.36
C LEU A 76 15.78 -16.61 16.89
N PRO A 77 16.92 -16.12 17.44
CA PRO A 77 17.99 -16.98 17.95
C PRO A 77 17.61 -17.75 19.23
N TYR A 78 16.41 -17.54 19.76
CA TYR A 78 15.90 -18.22 20.93
C TYR A 78 15.39 -19.62 20.53
N ASN A 79 16.27 -20.61 20.69
CA ASN A 79 16.15 -22.01 20.24
C ASN A 79 15.08 -22.85 20.99
N GLY A 80 13.93 -22.25 21.31
CA GLY A 80 12.79 -22.93 21.91
C GLY A 80 12.03 -23.72 20.87
N ARG A 81 11.94 -25.05 21.03
CA ARG A 81 11.14 -25.91 20.13
C ARG A 81 9.68 -25.45 20.02
N TRP A 82 9.13 -24.89 21.09
CA TRP A 82 7.78 -24.33 21.12
C TRP A 82 7.60 -23.12 20.18
N LEU A 83 8.64 -22.29 20.00
CA LEU A 83 8.61 -21.11 19.15
C LEU A 83 8.56 -21.48 17.67
N TYR A 84 9.30 -22.52 17.29
CA TYR A 84 9.25 -23.10 15.95
C TYR A 84 7.82 -23.58 15.60
N TRP A 85 7.17 -24.33 16.49
CA TRP A 85 5.80 -24.80 16.25
C TRP A 85 4.79 -23.65 16.12
N ILE A 86 4.93 -22.59 16.93
CA ILE A 86 4.08 -21.39 16.80
C ILE A 86 4.29 -20.72 15.44
N SER A 87 5.55 -20.58 15.01
CA SER A 87 5.87 -20.03 13.69
C SER A 87 5.23 -20.85 12.56
N VAL A 88 5.27 -22.19 12.63
CA VAL A 88 4.62 -23.07 11.64
C VAL A 88 3.09 -22.92 11.65
N VAL A 89 2.47 -22.80 12.83
CA VAL A 89 1.01 -22.57 12.94
C VAL A 89 0.62 -21.24 12.31
N ILE A 90 1.36 -20.16 12.59
CA ILE A 90 1.11 -18.84 12.01
C ILE A 90 1.36 -18.86 10.50
N PHE A 91 2.37 -19.57 10.01
CA PHE A 91 2.60 -19.78 8.59
C PHE A 91 1.42 -20.47 7.91
N CYS A 92 0.91 -21.56 8.48
CA CYS A 92 -0.24 -22.27 7.93
C CYS A 92 -1.48 -21.37 7.87
N LEU A 93 -1.71 -20.58 8.93
CA LEU A 93 -2.77 -19.58 8.96
C LEU A 93 -2.56 -18.49 7.90
N ASN A 94 -1.32 -18.04 7.68
CA ASN A 94 -0.99 -17.05 6.66
C ASN A 94 -1.28 -17.57 5.25
N VAL A 95 -0.89 -18.81 4.95
CA VAL A 95 -1.18 -19.49 3.67
C VAL A 95 -2.69 -19.63 3.48
N LEU A 96 -3.42 -20.06 4.51
CA LEU A 96 -4.88 -20.17 4.47
C LEU A 96 -5.53 -18.81 4.17
N LEU A 97 -5.13 -17.75 4.88
CA LEU A 97 -5.64 -16.39 4.63
C LEU A 97 -5.32 -15.93 3.21
N PHE A 98 -4.10 -16.19 2.72
CA PHE A 98 -3.72 -15.85 1.35
C PHE A 98 -4.59 -16.55 0.32
N VAL A 99 -4.83 -17.86 0.46
CA VAL A 99 -5.69 -18.62 -0.46
C VAL A 99 -7.13 -18.10 -0.41
N ILE A 100 -7.67 -17.80 0.77
CA ILE A 100 -9.03 -17.25 0.92
C ILE A 100 -9.12 -15.88 0.25
N PHE A 101 -8.17 -14.97 0.50
CA PHE A 101 -8.19 -13.62 -0.05
C PHE A 101 -7.95 -13.62 -1.57
N LEU A 102 -7.08 -14.51 -2.05
CA LEU A 102 -6.85 -14.73 -3.47
C LEU A 102 -8.11 -15.29 -4.15
N ALA A 103 -8.79 -16.26 -3.55
CA ALA A 103 -10.05 -16.80 -4.06
C ALA A 103 -11.16 -15.72 -4.11
N ILE A 104 -11.30 -14.91 -3.05
CA ILE A 104 -12.24 -13.78 -3.02
C ILE A 104 -11.90 -12.77 -4.11
N THR A 105 -10.61 -12.49 -4.33
CA THR A 105 -10.13 -11.54 -5.33
C THR A 105 -10.39 -12.04 -6.76
N ILE A 106 -10.10 -13.31 -7.06
CA ILE A 106 -10.42 -13.94 -8.34
C ILE A 106 -11.94 -13.97 -8.58
N LEU A 107 -12.72 -14.31 -7.55
CA LEU A 107 -14.18 -14.31 -7.62
C LEU A 107 -14.73 -12.90 -7.89
N ARG A 108 -14.14 -11.88 -7.26
CA ARG A 108 -14.49 -10.48 -7.52
C ARG A 108 -14.17 -10.09 -8.97
N TYR A 109 -13.03 -10.51 -9.51
CA TYR A 109 -12.63 -10.18 -10.87
C TYR A 109 -13.43 -10.91 -11.95
N THR A 110 -13.83 -12.15 -11.69
CA THR A 110 -14.70 -12.91 -12.61
C THR A 110 -16.13 -12.38 -12.64
N LEU A 111 -16.67 -11.98 -11.48
CA LEU A 111 -18.05 -11.45 -11.40
C LEU A 111 -18.17 -9.97 -11.81
N TYR A 112 -17.13 -9.17 -11.57
CA TYR A 112 -17.15 -7.72 -11.83
C TYR A 112 -15.84 -7.25 -12.48
N PRO A 113 -15.59 -7.54 -13.77
CA PRO A 113 -14.37 -7.13 -14.47
C PRO A 113 -14.18 -5.60 -14.47
N LYS A 114 -15.27 -4.82 -14.46
CA LYS A 114 -15.23 -3.35 -14.33
C LYS A 114 -14.68 -2.88 -12.98
N ALA A 115 -14.74 -3.71 -11.92
CA ALA A 115 -14.22 -3.36 -10.60
C ALA A 115 -12.69 -3.35 -10.56
N PHE A 116 -12.01 -4.15 -11.39
CA PHE A 116 -10.55 -4.07 -11.54
C PHE A 116 -10.14 -2.71 -12.10
N TYR A 117 -10.81 -2.27 -13.16
CA TYR A 117 -10.52 -0.98 -13.78
C TYR A 117 -10.77 0.19 -12.82
N LEU A 118 -11.90 0.18 -12.11
CA LEU A 118 -12.22 1.21 -11.10
C LEU A 118 -11.20 1.22 -9.95
N MET A 119 -10.79 0.05 -9.45
CA MET A 119 -9.77 -0.07 -8.40
C MET A 119 -8.42 0.47 -8.85
N VAL A 120 -7.99 0.10 -10.06
CA VAL A 120 -6.72 0.53 -10.67
C VAL A 120 -6.72 2.03 -11.01
N THR A 121 -7.90 2.62 -11.22
CA THR A 121 -8.04 4.06 -11.46
C THR A 121 -8.01 4.87 -10.16
N HIS A 122 -8.34 4.27 -9.01
CA HIS A 122 -8.29 4.97 -7.72
C HIS A 122 -6.85 5.05 -7.18
N PRO A 123 -6.26 6.26 -7.05
CA PRO A 123 -4.83 6.44 -6.81
C PRO A 123 -4.33 5.84 -5.49
N THR A 124 -5.19 5.70 -4.47
CA THR A 124 -4.83 5.08 -3.19
C THR A 124 -5.03 3.58 -3.16
N GLN A 125 -6.04 3.05 -3.86
CA GLN A 125 -6.33 1.61 -3.86
C GLN A 125 -5.40 0.82 -4.77
N SER A 126 -4.94 1.42 -5.87
CA SER A 126 -3.98 0.81 -6.79
C SER A 126 -2.65 0.49 -6.10
N LEU A 127 -2.19 1.34 -5.19
CA LEU A 127 -0.92 1.16 -4.48
C LEU A 127 -0.90 -0.12 -3.62
N PHE A 128 -2.06 -0.52 -3.11
CA PHE A 128 -2.20 -1.77 -2.35
C PHE A 128 -2.09 -3.02 -3.24
N LEU A 129 -2.15 -2.92 -4.57
CA LEU A 129 -1.85 -4.08 -5.43
C LEU A 129 -0.40 -4.57 -5.25
N GLY A 130 0.54 -3.69 -4.84
CA GLY A 130 1.91 -4.08 -4.49
C GLY A 130 1.99 -4.95 -3.23
N THR A 131 0.95 -4.95 -2.38
CA THR A 131 0.93 -5.84 -1.19
C THR A 131 0.69 -7.31 -1.54
N PHE A 132 0.19 -7.59 -2.75
CA PHE A 132 0.00 -8.95 -3.25
C PHE A 132 1.34 -9.69 -3.44
N PRO A 133 2.27 -9.21 -4.30
CA PRO A 133 3.58 -9.85 -4.44
C PRO A 133 4.36 -9.82 -3.12
N MET A 134 4.29 -8.71 -2.36
CA MET A 134 4.96 -8.62 -1.06
C MET A 134 4.47 -9.69 -0.06
N GLY A 135 3.17 -10.01 -0.05
CA GLY A 135 2.62 -11.11 0.74
C GLY A 135 3.05 -12.48 0.23
N LEU A 136 3.07 -12.68 -1.10
CA LEU A 136 3.52 -13.92 -1.72
C LEU A 136 5.00 -14.19 -1.44
N ALA A 137 5.86 -13.17 -1.49
CA ALA A 137 7.26 -13.25 -1.10
C ALA A 137 7.46 -13.76 0.35
N THR A 138 6.63 -13.31 1.31
CA THR A 138 6.70 -13.84 2.69
C THR A 138 6.39 -15.33 2.78
N ILE A 139 5.46 -15.81 1.94
CA ILE A 139 5.12 -17.23 1.87
C ILE A 139 6.29 -18.01 1.26
N ILE A 140 6.88 -17.51 0.17
CA ILE A 140 8.06 -18.12 -0.46
C ILE A 140 9.20 -18.26 0.55
N ASN A 141 9.54 -17.19 1.27
CA ASN A 141 10.60 -17.22 2.27
C ASN A 141 10.33 -18.24 3.38
N MET A 142 9.09 -18.37 3.83
CA MET A 142 8.73 -19.33 4.86
C MET A 142 8.70 -20.78 4.33
N VAL A 143 8.33 -21.00 3.07
CA VAL A 143 8.50 -22.29 2.38
C VAL A 143 9.99 -22.65 2.29
N CYS A 144 10.85 -21.68 1.98
CA CYS A 144 12.31 -21.84 1.99
C CYS A 144 12.84 -22.26 3.37
N TYR A 145 12.38 -21.64 4.47
CA TYR A 145 12.87 -21.97 5.81
C TYR A 145 12.29 -23.27 6.40
N VAL A 146 11.03 -23.59 6.14
CA VAL A 146 10.34 -24.72 6.79
C VAL A 146 10.22 -25.93 5.87
N CYS A 147 9.85 -25.73 4.60
CA CYS A 147 9.55 -26.83 3.70
C CYS A 147 10.80 -27.42 3.04
N VAL A 148 11.82 -26.62 2.71
CA VAL A 148 13.06 -27.14 2.11
C VAL A 148 13.80 -28.13 3.03
N PRO A 149 14.04 -27.85 4.32
CA PRO A 149 14.67 -28.84 5.20
C PRO A 149 13.80 -30.07 5.48
N ALA A 150 12.47 -29.98 5.30
CA ALA A 150 11.54 -31.08 5.57
C ALA A 150 11.24 -31.96 4.34
N TRP A 151 11.18 -31.38 3.13
CA TRP A 151 10.77 -32.05 1.88
C TRP A 151 11.88 -32.20 0.85
N GLY A 152 13.06 -31.61 1.08
CA GLY A 152 14.24 -31.75 0.23
C GLY A 152 14.18 -30.91 -1.06
N ASP A 153 14.99 -31.31 -2.05
CA ASP A 153 15.31 -30.51 -3.24
C ASP A 153 14.08 -30.13 -4.09
N TRP A 154 13.03 -30.95 -4.11
CA TRP A 154 11.82 -30.65 -4.88
C TRP A 154 11.10 -29.39 -4.36
N ALA A 155 11.12 -29.16 -3.04
CA ALA A 155 10.54 -27.96 -2.45
C ALA A 155 11.33 -26.70 -2.82
N ALA A 156 12.65 -26.81 -3.04
CA ALA A 156 13.47 -25.70 -3.51
C ALA A 156 13.10 -25.28 -4.94
N TYR A 157 12.87 -26.24 -5.85
CA TYR A 157 12.38 -25.94 -7.20
C TYR A 157 10.97 -25.34 -7.20
N PHE A 158 10.10 -25.79 -6.30
CA PHE A 158 8.77 -25.21 -6.13
C PHE A 158 8.84 -23.75 -5.65
N ALA A 159 9.66 -23.47 -4.64
CA ALA A 159 9.89 -22.11 -4.15
C ALA A 159 10.49 -21.21 -5.23
N TRP A 160 11.42 -21.74 -6.04
CA TRP A 160 11.99 -21.03 -7.18
C TRP A 160 10.95 -20.70 -8.26
N ALA A 161 10.08 -21.65 -8.61
CA ALA A 161 9.01 -21.41 -9.57
C ALA A 161 8.01 -20.35 -9.07
N LEU A 162 7.64 -20.39 -7.79
CA LEU A 162 6.81 -19.36 -7.18
C LEU A 162 7.50 -17.99 -7.16
N TRP A 163 8.79 -17.95 -6.87
CA TRP A 163 9.59 -16.73 -6.89
C TRP A 163 9.67 -16.09 -8.28
N MET A 164 9.82 -16.89 -9.34
CA MET A 164 9.80 -16.36 -10.72
C MET A 164 8.46 -15.66 -11.04
N VAL A 165 7.35 -16.23 -10.59
CA VAL A 165 6.02 -15.60 -10.74
C VAL A 165 5.94 -14.31 -9.91
N ASP A 166 6.46 -14.32 -8.69
CA ASP A 166 6.51 -13.14 -7.81
C ASP A 166 7.31 -11.99 -8.43
N VAL A 167 8.46 -12.28 -9.02
CA VAL A 167 9.32 -11.31 -9.70
C VAL A 167 8.57 -10.64 -10.84
N ILE A 168 7.88 -11.43 -11.68
CA ILE A 168 7.11 -10.89 -12.81
C ILE A 168 6.00 -9.97 -12.28
N ILE A 169 5.24 -10.40 -11.29
CA ILE A 169 4.14 -9.61 -10.71
C ILE A 169 4.66 -8.35 -10.01
N SER A 170 5.80 -8.44 -9.31
CA SER A 170 6.46 -7.31 -8.65
C SER A 170 6.90 -6.27 -9.65
N VAL A 171 7.59 -6.66 -10.72
CA VAL A 171 8.03 -5.75 -11.78
C VAL A 171 6.82 -5.11 -12.48
N MET A 172 5.79 -5.91 -12.80
CA MET A 172 4.56 -5.39 -13.42
C MET A 172 3.84 -4.38 -12.52
N THR A 173 3.77 -4.60 -11.21
CA THR A 173 3.14 -3.66 -10.28
C THR A 173 3.99 -2.42 -10.04
N CYS A 174 5.31 -2.57 -9.91
CA CYS A 174 6.27 -1.48 -9.69
C CYS A 174 6.30 -0.48 -10.85
N PHE A 175 6.24 -0.93 -12.11
CA PHE A 175 6.17 -0.03 -13.27
C PHE A 175 4.75 0.30 -13.69
N GLY A 176 3.83 -0.68 -13.62
CA GLY A 176 2.46 -0.53 -14.08
C GLY A 176 1.67 0.49 -13.26
N ILE A 177 1.82 0.50 -11.94
CA ILE A 177 1.05 1.43 -11.08
C ILE A 177 1.46 2.89 -11.33
N PRO A 178 2.75 3.28 -11.27
CA PRO A 178 3.16 4.64 -11.61
C PRO A 178 2.77 5.05 -13.02
N PHE A 179 2.90 4.15 -14.01
CA PHE A 179 2.53 4.43 -15.40
C PHE A 179 1.03 4.73 -15.55
N ILE A 180 0.17 3.98 -14.86
CA ILE A 180 -1.28 4.20 -14.86
C ILE A 180 -1.63 5.53 -14.19
N ILE A 181 -0.99 5.84 -13.06
CA ILE A 181 -1.23 7.11 -12.37
C ILE A 181 -0.82 8.29 -13.27
N MET A 182 0.33 8.21 -13.94
CA MET A 182 0.83 9.24 -14.85
C MET A 182 -0.07 9.45 -16.07
N THR A 183 -0.66 8.39 -16.63
CA THR A 183 -1.50 8.47 -17.84
C THR A 183 -2.95 8.84 -17.56
N ARG A 184 -3.48 8.58 -16.36
CA ARG A 184 -4.91 8.76 -16.05
C ARG A 184 -5.20 9.83 -15.01
N SER A 185 -4.23 10.24 -14.21
CA SER A 185 -4.43 11.28 -13.19
C SER A 185 -3.92 12.62 -13.69
N ALA A 186 -4.80 13.41 -14.32
CA ALA A 186 -4.49 14.78 -14.78
C ALA A 186 -4.22 15.77 -13.63
N HIS A 187 -4.62 15.42 -12.40
CA HIS A 187 -4.39 16.21 -11.18
C HIS A 187 -3.93 15.31 -10.03
N VAL A 188 -2.65 14.93 -10.02
CA VAL A 188 -2.03 14.41 -8.80
C VAL A 188 -1.62 15.61 -7.96
N GLU A 189 -2.43 15.95 -6.96
CA GLU A 189 -2.06 16.97 -6.00
C GLU A 189 -0.84 16.50 -5.20
N LEU A 190 0.21 17.33 -5.09
CA LEU A 190 1.39 17.02 -4.25
C LEU A 190 0.98 16.70 -2.80
N GLN A 191 -0.17 17.20 -2.36
CA GLN A 191 -0.73 16.95 -1.03
C GLN A 191 -1.20 15.50 -0.84
N THR A 192 -1.55 14.78 -1.92
CA THR A 192 -1.99 13.37 -1.91
C THR A 192 -0.84 12.39 -2.14
N MET A 193 0.36 12.85 -2.51
CA MET A 193 1.56 12.01 -2.55
C MET A 193 2.02 11.66 -1.12
N GLY A 194 1.47 10.55 -0.62
CA GLY A 194 1.82 9.98 0.68
C GLY A 194 2.75 8.77 0.58
N ALA A 195 3.16 8.25 1.74
CA ALA A 195 4.05 7.09 1.84
C ALA A 195 3.53 5.83 1.13
N ALA A 196 2.24 5.72 0.83
CA ALA A 196 1.67 4.59 0.08
C ALA A 196 2.31 4.41 -1.31
N TRP A 197 2.91 5.45 -1.90
CA TRP A 197 3.65 5.36 -3.16
C TRP A 197 4.88 4.46 -3.09
N LEU A 198 5.38 4.17 -1.88
CA LEU A 198 6.43 3.18 -1.67
C LEU A 198 5.94 1.75 -1.82
N LEU A 199 4.65 1.44 -1.64
CA LEU A 199 4.17 0.05 -1.62
C LEU A 199 4.55 -0.75 -2.87
N PRO A 200 4.35 -0.24 -4.10
CA PRO A 200 4.75 -0.98 -5.31
C PRO A 200 6.26 -1.11 -5.48
N ILE A 201 7.03 -0.11 -5.03
CA ILE A 201 8.49 -0.10 -5.15
C ILE A 201 9.09 -1.12 -4.15
N VAL A 202 8.54 -1.15 -2.94
CA VAL A 202 8.93 -2.08 -1.89
C VAL A 202 8.71 -3.52 -2.33
N ALA A 203 7.65 -3.83 -3.08
CA ALA A 203 7.42 -5.17 -3.62
C ALA A 203 8.63 -5.69 -4.43
N CYS A 204 9.20 -4.87 -5.32
CA CYS A 204 10.41 -5.22 -6.05
C CYS A 204 11.63 -5.45 -5.14
N VAL A 205 11.81 -4.61 -4.12
CA VAL A 205 12.92 -4.77 -3.17
C VAL A 205 12.78 -6.06 -2.36
N VAL A 206 11.55 -6.41 -1.93
CA VAL A 206 11.29 -7.66 -1.21
C VAL A 206 11.46 -8.88 -2.11
N ALA A 207 11.03 -8.80 -3.37
CA ALA A 207 11.26 -9.87 -4.33
C ALA A 207 12.76 -10.11 -4.58
N ALA A 208 13.58 -9.05 -4.64
CA ALA A 208 15.03 -9.15 -4.72
C ALA A 208 15.63 -9.83 -3.48
N ALA A 209 15.26 -9.38 -2.28
CA ALA A 209 15.71 -9.96 -1.02
C ALA A 209 15.34 -11.45 -0.90
N SER A 210 14.11 -11.80 -1.30
CA SER A 210 13.64 -13.19 -1.30
C SER A 210 14.41 -14.06 -2.32
N GLY A 211 14.86 -13.46 -3.41
CA GLY A 211 15.68 -14.16 -4.41
C GLY A 211 17.05 -14.58 -3.90
N GLY A 212 17.65 -13.82 -2.97
CA GLY A 212 18.85 -14.23 -2.25
C GLY A 212 18.63 -15.51 -1.42
N ILE A 213 17.55 -15.56 -0.65
CA ILE A 213 17.18 -16.74 0.16
C ILE A 213 16.93 -17.96 -0.74
N VAL A 214 16.21 -17.76 -1.85
CA VAL A 214 15.93 -18.84 -2.80
C VAL A 214 17.23 -19.33 -3.43
N ALA A 215 18.13 -18.44 -3.88
CA ALA A 215 19.38 -18.82 -4.52
C ALA A 215 20.28 -19.70 -3.64
N ASP A 216 20.35 -19.44 -2.34
CA ASP A 216 21.14 -20.23 -1.39
C ASP A 216 20.65 -21.67 -1.23
N LEU A 217 19.36 -21.91 -1.51
CA LEU A 217 18.72 -23.22 -1.35
C LEU A 217 18.70 -24.04 -2.64
N LEU A 218 19.10 -23.46 -3.78
CA LEU A 218 19.12 -24.19 -5.05
C LEU A 218 20.36 -25.09 -5.14
N PRO A 219 20.19 -26.42 -5.36
CA PRO A 219 21.31 -27.33 -5.53
C PRO A 219 22.07 -27.13 -6.85
N ASN A 220 21.43 -26.49 -7.84
CA ASN A 220 22.04 -26.25 -9.15
C ASN A 220 22.66 -24.86 -9.25
N PRO A 221 24.00 -24.75 -9.40
CA PRO A 221 24.70 -23.46 -9.36
C PRO A 221 24.32 -22.52 -10.50
N GLN A 222 23.95 -23.04 -11.67
CA GLN A 222 23.55 -22.21 -12.81
C GLN A 222 22.24 -21.44 -12.56
N TYR A 223 21.26 -22.10 -11.96
CA TYR A 223 19.97 -21.47 -11.62
C TYR A 223 20.13 -20.51 -10.43
N ALA A 224 21.00 -20.83 -9.47
CA ALA A 224 21.34 -19.94 -8.37
C ALA A 224 21.98 -18.64 -8.89
N LEU A 225 22.96 -18.73 -9.80
CA LEU A 225 23.59 -17.55 -10.42
C LEU A 225 22.57 -16.70 -11.19
N GLY A 226 21.69 -17.32 -11.98
CA GLY A 226 20.62 -16.60 -12.68
C GLY A 226 19.69 -15.85 -11.73
N THR A 227 19.32 -16.51 -10.62
CA THR A 227 18.46 -15.93 -9.56
C THR A 227 19.14 -14.73 -8.89
N ILE A 228 20.44 -14.83 -8.59
CA ILE A 228 21.23 -13.73 -8.00
C ILE A 228 21.32 -12.56 -8.97
N ILE A 229 21.60 -12.79 -10.26
CA ILE A 229 21.70 -11.74 -11.27
C ILE A 229 20.36 -10.98 -11.40
N VAL A 230 19.25 -11.72 -11.47
CA VAL A 230 17.91 -11.13 -11.52
C VAL A 230 17.61 -10.34 -10.24
N SER A 231 17.94 -10.90 -9.07
CA SER A 231 17.77 -10.22 -7.79
C SER A 231 18.58 -8.93 -7.71
N TYR A 232 19.82 -8.94 -8.19
CA TYR A 232 20.68 -7.76 -8.24
C TYR A 232 20.12 -6.67 -9.15
N PHE A 233 19.53 -7.05 -10.30
CA PHE A 233 18.85 -6.11 -11.18
C PHE A 233 17.60 -5.51 -10.52
N LEU A 234 16.76 -6.33 -9.88
CA LEU A 234 15.59 -5.85 -9.15
C LEU A 234 15.97 -4.93 -7.99
N TRP A 235 17.02 -5.27 -7.25
CA TRP A 235 17.56 -4.45 -6.17
C TRP A 235 18.07 -3.10 -6.69
N GLY A 236 18.85 -3.12 -7.78
CA GLY A 236 19.40 -1.92 -8.43
C GLY A 236 18.34 -0.98 -9.00
N VAL A 237 17.17 -1.50 -9.37
CA VAL A 237 16.01 -0.68 -9.78
C VAL A 237 15.20 -0.21 -8.55
N GLY A 238 14.94 -1.11 -7.60
CA GLY A 238 14.05 -0.85 -6.46
C GLY A 238 14.62 0.12 -5.43
N VAL A 239 15.87 -0.06 -5.02
CA VAL A 239 16.49 0.73 -3.93
C VAL A 239 16.66 2.21 -4.30
N PRO A 240 17.20 2.57 -5.48
CA PRO A 240 17.31 3.99 -5.87
C PRO A 240 15.95 4.65 -6.06
N LEU A 241 14.96 3.94 -6.62
CA LEU A 241 13.60 4.45 -6.74
C LEU A 241 12.96 4.70 -5.37
N ALA A 242 13.17 3.79 -4.40
CA ALA A 242 12.70 3.98 -3.04
C ALA A 242 13.35 5.21 -2.40
N MET A 243 14.67 5.39 -2.58
CA MET A 243 15.40 6.55 -2.06
C MET A 243 14.86 7.87 -2.61
N MET A 244 14.59 7.95 -3.92
CA MET A 244 13.99 9.16 -4.52
C MET A 244 12.63 9.50 -3.89
N VAL A 245 11.76 8.51 -3.71
CA VAL A 245 10.43 8.72 -3.11
C VAL A 245 10.54 9.10 -1.63
N ILE A 246 11.47 8.50 -0.88
CA ILE A 246 11.72 8.86 0.53
C ILE A 246 12.18 10.31 0.64
N VAL A 247 13.11 10.77 -0.21
CA VAL A 247 13.58 12.17 -0.20
C VAL A 247 12.43 13.15 -0.46
N ILE A 248 11.58 12.87 -1.46
CA ILE A 248 10.40 13.70 -1.75
C ILE A 248 9.40 13.68 -0.59
N TYR A 249 9.20 12.51 0.04
CA TYR A 249 8.32 12.36 1.20
C TYR A 249 8.83 13.14 2.42
N LEU A 250 10.14 13.09 2.70
CA LEU A 250 10.77 13.87 3.77
C LEU A 250 10.68 15.37 3.50
N LEU A 251 10.92 15.81 2.26
CA LEU A 251 10.75 17.20 1.85
C LEU A 251 9.30 17.66 2.07
N ARG A 252 8.31 16.83 1.72
CA ARG A 252 6.89 17.10 1.99
C ARG A 252 6.60 17.23 3.48
N LEU A 253 7.13 16.33 4.32
CA LEU A 253 6.94 16.40 5.78
C LEU A 253 7.59 17.65 6.39
N MET A 254 8.68 18.16 5.80
CA MET A 254 9.31 19.41 6.22
C MET A 254 8.55 20.67 5.77
N LEU A 255 7.94 20.65 4.58
CA LEU A 255 7.27 21.82 3.99
C LEU A 255 5.76 21.91 4.30
N CYS A 256 5.07 20.78 4.48
CA CYS A 256 3.66 20.71 4.85
C CYS A 256 3.52 20.31 6.31
N LYS A 257 2.57 20.93 7.05
CA LYS A 257 2.27 20.58 8.46
C LYS A 257 2.10 19.06 8.63
N LEU A 258 2.54 18.55 9.80
CA LEU A 258 2.46 17.14 10.18
C LEU A 258 1.10 16.56 9.78
N PRO A 259 1.08 15.44 9.05
CA PRO A 259 -0.16 14.92 8.53
C PRO A 259 -1.08 14.48 9.69
N PRO A 260 -2.42 14.49 9.50
CA PRO A 260 -3.38 14.22 10.56
C PRO A 260 -3.09 12.92 11.30
N LYS A 261 -3.46 12.86 12.58
CA LYS A 261 -3.18 11.75 13.53
C LYS A 261 -3.42 10.34 12.95
N ALA A 262 -4.37 10.21 12.02
CA ALA A 262 -4.73 8.96 11.35
C ALA A 262 -3.66 8.37 10.42
N VAL A 263 -2.66 9.14 9.94
CA VAL A 263 -1.63 8.65 9.01
C VAL A 263 -0.22 8.60 9.61
N ILE A 264 -0.09 8.76 10.92
CA ILE A 264 1.21 8.64 11.63
C ILE A 264 1.86 7.28 11.37
N VAL A 265 1.07 6.21 11.28
CA VAL A 265 1.57 4.85 11.00
C VAL A 265 2.22 4.76 9.61
N SER A 266 1.79 5.59 8.65
CA SER A 266 2.39 5.63 7.31
C SER A 266 3.82 6.20 7.31
N THR A 267 4.23 6.92 8.35
CA THR A 267 5.62 7.39 8.53
C THR A 267 6.60 6.24 8.77
N PHE A 268 6.11 5.05 9.12
CA PHE A 268 6.93 3.84 9.23
C PHE A 268 7.14 3.11 7.89
N LEU A 269 6.37 3.41 6.83
CA LEU A 269 6.56 2.77 5.52
C LEU A 269 7.98 2.95 4.95
N PRO A 270 8.62 4.14 5.04
CA PRO A 270 10.02 4.33 4.63
C PRO A 270 11.03 3.42 5.33
N LEU A 271 10.74 2.89 6.53
CA LEU A 271 11.62 1.91 7.18
C LEU A 271 11.66 0.58 6.42
N GLY A 272 10.58 0.23 5.69
CA GLY A 272 10.50 -1.01 4.92
C GLY A 272 11.62 -1.15 3.89
N PRO A 273 11.75 -0.25 2.91
CA PRO A 273 12.82 -0.34 1.91
C PRO A 273 14.21 -0.16 2.49
N LEU A 274 14.39 0.64 3.54
CA LEU A 274 15.69 0.78 4.19
C LEU A 274 16.13 -0.51 4.88
N GLY A 275 15.20 -1.20 5.54
CA GLY A 275 15.46 -2.52 6.14
C GLY A 275 15.69 -3.59 5.08
N GLN A 276 14.78 -3.72 4.11
CA GLN A 276 14.87 -4.80 3.12
C GLN A 276 15.93 -4.58 2.05
N GLY A 277 16.26 -3.34 1.72
CA GLY A 277 17.40 -3.02 0.85
C GLY A 277 18.76 -3.26 1.53
N GLY A 278 18.81 -3.34 2.86
CA GLY A 278 20.01 -3.75 3.58
C GLY A 278 20.08 -5.27 3.84
N TYR A 279 18.94 -5.97 3.78
CA TYR A 279 18.87 -7.42 3.95
C TYR A 279 19.17 -8.19 2.65
N GLY A 280 18.61 -7.73 1.51
CA GLY A 280 18.84 -8.28 0.18
C GLY A 280 20.02 -7.63 -0.52
#